data_AF-A0A373VVL3-F1
#
_entry.id   AF-A0A373VVL3-F1
#
_cell.length_a   1.000
_cell.length_b   1.000
_cell.length_c   1.000
_cell.angle_alpha   90.00
_cell.angle_beta   90.00
_cell.angle_gamma   90.00
#
_symmetry.space_group_name_H-M   'P 1'
#
loop_
_entity.id
_entity.type
_entity.pdbx_description
1 polymer ?
#
loop_
_entity_poly.entity_id
_entity_poly.type
_entity_poly.pdbx_seq_one_letter_code
_entity_poly.pdbx_strand_id
1 'polypeptide(L)'
;MNLPNKLTVFRVILIPFFVCFMLADIFGGIDKYIAVGIFIVASLTDLLDGKIARKYNLVTNFGKFMDPLADKLLVSAALICLSESKIPVWIVIIIISRELFISGFRTLAADKGVVLAAGWWGKFKTTFQMIMIIVLIIDLPYTFMGVIGTALIYISLALTIISMVDYVYKNVDVLKG
;
A
#
# COMPACT_ATOMS: atom_id res chain seq x y z
N MET A 1 2.02 6.65 -25.12
CA MET A 1 2.14 6.27 -23.68
C MET A 1 3.52 5.70 -23.43
N ASN A 2 4.24 6.23 -22.45
CA ASN A 2 5.57 5.73 -22.07
C ASN A 2 5.47 4.38 -21.35
N LEU A 3 6.57 3.62 -21.33
CA LEU A 3 6.64 2.32 -20.67
C LEU A 3 6.17 2.35 -19.18
N PRO A 4 6.53 3.36 -18.36
CA PRO A 4 6.02 3.47 -16.98
C PRO A 4 4.49 3.55 -16.91
N ASN A 5 3.87 4.43 -17.71
CA ASN A 5 2.41 4.58 -17.70
C ASN A 5 1.67 3.29 -18.11
N LYS A 6 2.26 2.45 -18.97
CA LYS A 6 1.67 1.16 -19.32
C LYS A 6 1.70 0.20 -18.12
N LEU A 7 2.77 0.22 -17.33
CA LEU A 7 2.90 -0.58 -16.10
C LEU A 7 1.91 -0.11 -15.03
N THR A 8 1.71 1.20 -14.87
CA THR A 8 0.70 1.75 -13.95
C THR A 8 -0.71 1.28 -14.33
N VAL A 9 -1.09 1.42 -15.61
CA VAL A 9 -2.40 1.00 -16.09
C VAL A 9 -2.58 -0.52 -15.94
N PHE A 10 -1.55 -1.29 -16.24
CA PHE A 10 -1.54 -2.73 -16.00
C PHE A 10 -1.80 -3.06 -14.53
N ARG A 11 -1.16 -2.37 -13.58
CA ARG A 11 -1.42 -2.54 -12.15
C ARG A 11 -2.87 -2.24 -11.78
N VAL A 12 -3.42 -1.13 -12.27
CA VAL A 12 -4.82 -0.76 -12.00
C VAL A 12 -5.77 -1.85 -12.49
N ILE A 13 -5.49 -2.43 -13.66
CA ILE A 13 -6.28 -3.55 -14.19
C ILE A 13 -6.12 -4.81 -13.32
N LEU A 14 -4.93 -5.10 -12.78
CA LEU A 14 -4.69 -6.25 -11.91
C LEU A 14 -5.46 -6.19 -10.57
N ILE A 15 -5.83 -5.01 -10.07
CA ILE A 15 -6.51 -4.87 -8.77
C ILE A 15 -7.87 -5.60 -8.76
N PRO A 16 -8.79 -5.40 -9.72
CA PRO A 16 -10.02 -6.20 -9.83
C PRO A 16 -9.77 -7.71 -9.88
N PHE A 17 -8.76 -8.16 -10.64
CA PHE A 17 -8.42 -9.60 -10.69
C PHE A 17 -7.93 -10.11 -9.34
N PHE A 18 -7.06 -9.34 -8.68
CA PHE A 18 -6.59 -9.64 -7.33
C PHE A 18 -7.77 -9.79 -6.34
N VAL A 19 -8.70 -8.83 -6.33
CA VAL A 19 -9.89 -8.88 -5.47
C VAL A 19 -10.77 -10.08 -5.83
N CYS A 20 -10.95 -10.36 -7.12
CA CYS A 20 -11.69 -11.52 -7.58
C CYS A 20 -11.08 -12.80 -7.01
N PHE A 21 -9.78 -13.07 -7.21
CA PHE A 21 -9.12 -14.27 -6.66
C PHE A 21 -9.04 -14.29 -5.13
N MET A 22 -9.07 -13.14 -4.46
CA MET A 22 -9.12 -13.10 -2.99
C MET A 22 -10.48 -13.55 -2.43
N LEU A 23 -11.57 -13.27 -3.15
CA LEU A 23 -12.95 -13.52 -2.69
C LEU A 23 -13.59 -14.74 -3.36
N ALA A 24 -13.13 -15.10 -4.54
CA ALA A 24 -13.61 -16.20 -5.33
C ALA A 24 -13.05 -17.51 -4.77
N ASP A 25 -13.84 -18.24 -4.00
CA ASP A 25 -13.53 -19.60 -3.56
C ASP A 25 -13.80 -20.62 -4.69
N ILE A 26 -13.18 -20.40 -5.86
CA ILE A 26 -13.47 -21.16 -7.09
C ILE A 26 -12.59 -22.42 -7.18
N PHE A 27 -11.34 -22.36 -6.70
CA PHE A 27 -10.33 -23.42 -6.83
C PHE A 27 -9.86 -23.97 -5.48
N GLY A 28 -10.66 -23.84 -4.42
CA GLY A 28 -10.45 -24.56 -3.15
C GLY A 28 -9.09 -24.30 -2.50
N GLY A 29 -8.61 -23.05 -2.54
CA GLY A 29 -7.38 -22.60 -1.89
C GLY A 29 -6.21 -22.23 -2.81
N ILE A 30 -6.22 -22.66 -4.08
CA ILE A 30 -5.20 -22.22 -5.07
C ILE A 30 -5.33 -20.72 -5.37
N ASP A 31 -6.56 -20.19 -5.28
CA ASP A 31 -6.88 -18.78 -5.53
C ASP A 31 -6.05 -17.82 -4.68
N LYS A 32 -5.79 -18.19 -3.41
CA LYS A 32 -4.96 -17.39 -2.50
C LYS A 32 -3.52 -17.29 -2.99
N TYR A 33 -2.95 -18.38 -3.53
CA TYR A 33 -1.59 -18.37 -4.08
C TYR A 33 -1.52 -17.54 -5.37
N ILE A 34 -2.56 -17.58 -6.21
CA ILE A 34 -2.67 -16.73 -7.39
C ILE A 34 -2.78 -15.25 -6.97
N ALA A 35 -3.62 -14.95 -5.98
CA ALA A 35 -3.78 -13.60 -5.44
C ALA A 35 -2.47 -13.04 -4.87
N VAL A 36 -1.71 -13.84 -4.12
CA VAL A 36 -0.35 -13.48 -3.66
C VAL A 36 0.56 -13.18 -4.86
N GLY A 37 0.55 -14.04 -5.87
CA GLY A 37 1.33 -13.83 -7.10
C GLY A 37 0.99 -12.50 -7.77
N ILE A 38 -0.30 -12.21 -7.94
CA ILE A 38 -0.76 -10.93 -8.51
C ILE A 38 -0.32 -9.76 -7.63
N PHE A 39 -0.48 -9.85 -6.31
CA PHE A 39 -0.09 -8.78 -5.38
C PHE A 39 1.42 -8.49 -5.44
N ILE A 40 2.25 -9.53 -5.45
CA ILE A 40 3.71 -9.40 -5.56
C ILE A 40 4.09 -8.79 -6.91
N VAL A 41 3.52 -9.27 -8.02
CA VAL A 41 3.79 -8.71 -9.36
C VAL A 41 3.35 -7.25 -9.44
N ALA A 42 2.16 -6.93 -8.93
CA ALA A 42 1.63 -5.57 -8.88
C ALA A 42 2.52 -4.63 -8.03
N SER A 43 3.04 -5.10 -6.90
CA SER A 43 3.94 -4.34 -6.03
C SER A 43 5.34 -4.17 -6.64
N LEU A 44 5.88 -5.22 -7.28
CA LEU A 44 7.19 -5.15 -7.93
C LEU A 44 7.17 -4.25 -9.16
N THR A 45 6.08 -4.25 -9.92
CA THR A 45 5.93 -3.35 -11.08
C THR A 45 5.95 -1.87 -10.69
N ASP A 46 5.52 -1.50 -9.46
CA ASP A 46 5.64 -0.13 -8.90
C ASP A 46 7.09 0.29 -8.61
N LEU A 47 7.86 -0.65 -8.09
CA LEU A 47 9.27 -0.38 -7.85
C LEU A 47 10.03 -0.23 -9.17
N LEU A 48 9.62 -0.96 -10.20
CA LEU A 48 10.25 -0.92 -11.52
C LEU A 48 9.85 0.32 -12.33
N ASP A 49 8.57 0.65 -12.43
CA ASP A 49 8.12 1.82 -13.19
C ASP A 49 8.66 3.13 -12.61
N GLY A 50 8.71 3.27 -11.28
CA GLY A 50 9.28 4.43 -10.59
C GLY A 50 10.80 4.52 -10.76
N LYS A 51 11.52 3.39 -10.87
CA LYS A 51 12.96 3.39 -11.20
C LYS A 51 13.20 3.76 -12.66
N ILE A 52 12.43 3.19 -13.58
CA ILE A 52 12.55 3.45 -15.02
C ILE A 52 12.19 4.91 -15.33
N ALA A 53 11.08 5.42 -14.79
CA ALA A 53 10.65 6.80 -14.99
C ALA A 53 11.72 7.81 -14.54
N ARG A 54 12.36 7.56 -13.39
CA ARG A 54 13.46 8.40 -12.87
C ARG A 54 14.74 8.26 -13.69
N LYS A 55 15.12 7.03 -14.07
CA LYS A 55 16.36 6.76 -14.82
C LYS A 55 16.33 7.36 -16.23
N TYR A 56 15.17 7.32 -16.89
CA TYR A 56 15.01 7.79 -18.27
C TYR A 56 14.36 9.18 -18.37
N ASN A 57 14.16 9.89 -17.26
CA ASN A 57 13.42 11.16 -17.20
C ASN A 57 12.06 11.12 -17.90
N LEU A 58 11.40 9.95 -17.91
CA LEU A 58 10.10 9.72 -18.55
C LEU A 58 8.93 10.03 -17.61
N VAL A 59 9.11 11.00 -16.71
CA VAL A 59 8.11 11.36 -15.71
C VAL A 59 6.98 12.14 -16.38
N THR A 60 5.77 11.58 -16.38
CA THR A 60 4.57 12.23 -16.95
C THR A 60 3.62 12.68 -15.85
N ASN A 61 2.81 13.72 -16.12
CA ASN A 61 1.78 14.18 -15.18
C ASN A 61 0.76 13.09 -14.86
N PHE A 62 0.41 12.27 -15.86
CA PHE A 62 -0.46 11.11 -15.67
C PHE A 62 0.14 10.09 -14.70
N GLY A 63 1.40 9.68 -14.90
CA GLY A 63 2.09 8.73 -14.01
C GLY A 63 2.20 9.28 -12.58
N LYS A 64 2.62 10.55 -12.43
CA LYS A 64 2.70 11.22 -11.11
C LYS A 64 1.41 11.15 -10.30
N PHE A 65 0.25 11.17 -10.98
CA PHE A 65 -1.06 11.07 -10.35
C PHE A 65 -1.52 9.63 -10.15
N MET A 66 -1.34 8.79 -11.17
CA MET A 66 -1.85 7.41 -11.19
C MET A 66 -1.03 6.45 -10.34
N ASP A 67 0.29 6.60 -10.26
CA ASP A 67 1.14 5.67 -9.48
C ASP A 67 0.76 5.69 -7.99
N PRO A 68 0.65 6.87 -7.32
CA PRO A 68 0.24 6.91 -5.92
C PRO A 68 -1.22 6.53 -5.68
N LEU A 69 -2.07 6.61 -6.71
CA LEU A 69 -3.46 6.18 -6.64
C LEU A 69 -3.54 4.65 -6.72
N ALA A 70 -2.89 4.04 -7.71
CA ALA A 70 -2.86 2.61 -7.93
C ALA A 70 -2.24 1.86 -6.74
N ASP A 71 -1.16 2.38 -6.16
CA ASP A 71 -0.52 1.83 -4.96
C ASP A 71 -1.51 1.77 -3.77
N LYS A 72 -2.15 2.88 -3.44
CA LYS A 72 -3.12 2.94 -2.33
C LYS A 72 -4.34 2.07 -2.58
N LEU A 73 -4.82 1.98 -3.82
CA LEU A 73 -5.95 1.12 -4.17
C LEU A 73 -5.60 -0.35 -3.98
N LEU A 74 -4.43 -0.80 -4.46
CA LEU A 74 -3.99 -2.18 -4.30
C LEU A 74 -3.86 -2.57 -2.81
N VAL A 75 -3.18 -1.73 -2.03
CA VAL A 75 -2.98 -1.97 -0.60
C VAL A 75 -4.29 -1.93 0.17
N SER A 76 -5.17 -0.96 -0.12
CA SER A 76 -6.47 -0.86 0.54
C SER A 76 -7.37 -2.04 0.19
N ALA A 77 -7.41 -2.45 -1.07
CA ALA A 77 -8.16 -3.62 -1.51
C ALA A 77 -7.69 -4.90 -0.79
N ALA A 78 -6.38 -5.10 -0.65
CA ALA A 78 -5.82 -6.22 0.09
C ALA A 78 -6.21 -6.21 1.57
N LEU A 79 -6.13 -5.05 2.24
CA LEU A 79 -6.53 -4.94 3.65
C LEU A 79 -8.03 -5.20 3.84
N ILE A 80 -8.87 -4.70 2.93
CA ILE A 80 -10.32 -4.92 2.98
C ILE A 80 -10.64 -6.42 2.82
N CYS A 81 -10.04 -7.10 1.84
CA CYS A 81 -10.24 -8.54 1.66
C CYS A 81 -9.78 -9.34 2.89
N LEU A 82 -8.66 -8.95 3.50
CA LEU A 82 -8.14 -9.61 4.72
C LEU A 82 -8.94 -9.27 5.98
N SER A 83 -9.78 -8.23 5.95
CA SER A 83 -10.56 -7.77 7.10
C SER A 83 -11.69 -8.73 7.49
N GLU A 84 -12.13 -9.57 6.57
CA GLU A 84 -13.23 -10.51 6.79
C GLU A 84 -12.87 -11.62 7.78
N SER A 85 -11.60 -12.03 7.83
CA SER A 85 -11.18 -13.19 8.65
C SER A 85 -9.84 -13.08 9.34
N LYS A 86 -8.93 -12.19 8.90
CA LYS A 86 -7.53 -12.15 9.39
C LYS A 86 -7.19 -10.89 10.16
N ILE A 87 -7.72 -9.74 9.75
CA ILE A 87 -7.41 -8.44 10.36
C ILE A 87 -8.68 -7.86 10.97
N PRO A 88 -8.66 -7.44 12.25
CA PRO A 88 -9.77 -6.69 12.82
C PRO A 88 -10.09 -5.44 12.00
N VAL A 89 -11.37 -5.26 11.64
CA VAL A 89 -11.85 -4.17 10.77
C VAL A 89 -11.40 -2.79 11.27
N TRP A 90 -11.37 -2.57 12.59
CA TRP A 90 -10.93 -1.30 13.18
C TRP A 90 -9.45 -0.97 12.85
N ILE A 91 -8.58 -1.97 12.73
CA ILE A 91 -7.17 -1.77 12.32
C ILE A 91 -7.10 -1.34 10.86
N VAL A 92 -7.89 -1.99 9.99
CA VAL A 92 -7.96 -1.66 8.57
C VAL A 92 -8.43 -0.22 8.37
N ILE A 93 -9.47 0.19 9.11
CA ILE A 93 -9.97 1.57 9.11
C ILE A 93 -8.84 2.54 9.49
N ILE A 94 -8.12 2.31 10.60
CA ILE A 94 -7.02 3.18 11.03
C ILE A 94 -5.96 3.30 9.93
N ILE A 95 -5.55 2.19 9.33
CA ILE A 95 -4.49 2.19 8.30
C ILE A 95 -4.94 2.97 7.06
N ILE A 96 -6.15 2.73 6.56
CA ILE A 96 -6.68 3.42 5.38
C ILE A 96 -6.90 4.91 5.67
N SER A 97 -7.58 5.25 6.77
CA SER A 97 -7.83 6.63 7.17
C SER A 97 -6.54 7.43 7.29
N ARG A 98 -5.49 6.83 7.87
CA ARG A 98 -4.18 7.46 7.97
C ARG A 98 -3.55 7.69 6.58
N GLU A 99 -3.63 6.73 5.66
CA GLU A 99 -3.07 6.91 4.31
C GLU A 99 -3.75 8.03 3.53
N LEU A 100 -5.08 8.12 3.65
CA LEU A 100 -5.85 9.22 3.07
C LEU A 100 -5.49 10.55 3.73
N PHE A 101 -5.36 10.58 5.06
CA PHE A 101 -4.97 11.78 5.81
C PHE A 101 -3.61 12.32 5.39
N ILE A 102 -2.56 11.49 5.37
CA ILE A 102 -1.20 11.92 4.99
C ILE A 102 -1.15 12.36 3.53
N SER A 103 -1.94 11.72 2.67
CA SER A 103 -2.07 12.12 1.27
C SER A 103 -2.70 13.50 1.13
N GLY A 104 -3.83 13.74 1.81
CA GLY A 104 -4.49 15.03 1.82
C GLY A 104 -3.61 16.12 2.42
N PHE A 105 -2.94 15.81 3.55
CA PHE A 105 -1.99 16.73 4.19
C PHE A 105 -0.88 17.18 3.25
N ARG A 106 -0.32 16.24 2.46
CA ARG A 106 0.71 16.57 1.47
C ARG A 106 0.18 17.43 0.32
N THR A 107 -1.04 17.16 -0.14
CA THR A 107 -1.69 17.99 -1.17
C THR A 107 -1.89 19.42 -0.67
N LEU A 108 -2.43 19.59 0.54
CA LEU A 108 -2.62 20.91 1.15
C LEU A 108 -1.29 21.67 1.35
N ALA A 109 -0.23 20.96 1.73
CA ALA A 109 1.10 21.55 1.84
C ALA A 109 1.66 21.99 0.48
N ALA A 110 1.45 21.18 -0.55
CA ALA A 110 1.87 21.49 -1.91
C ALA A 110 1.16 22.73 -2.48
N ASP A 111 -0.13 22.92 -2.16
CA ASP A 111 -0.89 24.12 -2.54
C ASP A 111 -0.33 25.38 -1.87
N LYS A 112 0.26 25.25 -0.67
CA LYS A 112 1.00 26.33 0.01
C LYS A 112 2.45 26.49 -0.46
N GLY A 113 2.87 25.76 -1.50
CA GLY A 113 4.24 25.78 -2.02
C GLY A 113 5.27 25.00 -1.18
N VAL A 114 4.82 24.25 -0.16
CA VAL A 114 5.70 23.47 0.71
C VAL A 114 5.73 22.01 0.26
N VAL A 115 6.89 21.54 -0.21
CA VAL A 115 7.08 20.15 -0.63
C VAL A 115 7.52 19.29 0.56
N LEU A 116 6.62 18.43 1.03
CA LEU A 116 6.87 17.56 2.18
C LEU A 116 7.50 16.22 1.77
N ALA A 117 8.78 16.03 2.10
CA ALA A 117 9.49 14.78 1.87
C ALA A 117 8.97 13.64 2.77
N ALA A 118 8.99 12.40 2.26
CA ALA A 118 8.61 11.23 3.04
C ALA A 118 9.66 10.92 4.11
N GLY A 119 9.22 10.79 5.37
CA GLY A 119 10.08 10.40 6.50
C GLY A 119 10.50 8.93 6.44
N TRP A 120 11.59 8.61 7.16
CA TRP A 120 12.09 7.23 7.29
C TRP A 120 11.04 6.26 7.80
N TRP A 121 10.27 6.66 8.82
CA TRP A 121 9.17 5.86 9.38
C TRP A 121 8.11 5.47 8.34
N GLY A 122 7.88 6.32 7.33
CA GLY A 122 6.95 6.03 6.24
C GLY A 122 7.41 4.85 5.38
N LYS A 123 8.72 4.72 5.14
CA LYS A 123 9.30 3.60 4.38
C LYS A 123 9.23 2.29 5.16
N PHE A 124 9.55 2.32 6.45
CA PHE A 124 9.43 1.13 7.30
C PHE A 124 7.98 0.65 7.35
N LYS A 125 7.05 1.58 7.57
CA LYS A 125 5.63 1.30 7.59
C LYS A 125 5.16 0.58 6.31
N THR A 126 5.52 1.08 5.13
CA THR A 126 5.11 0.46 3.86
C THR A 126 5.74 -0.92 3.66
N THR A 127 7.03 -1.09 4.01
CA THR A 127 7.70 -2.40 3.92
C THR A 127 7.01 -3.44 4.81
N PHE A 128 6.80 -3.12 6.09
CA PHE A 128 6.14 -4.06 7.02
C PHE A 128 4.69 -4.34 6.63
N GLN A 129 3.97 -3.34 6.10
CA GLN A 129 2.60 -3.52 5.64
C GLN A 129 2.52 -4.44 4.41
N MET A 130 3.44 -4.31 3.45
CA MET A 130 3.51 -5.23 2.30
C MET A 130 3.84 -6.66 2.75
N ILE A 131 4.79 -6.83 3.67
CA ILE A 131 5.15 -8.14 4.23
C ILE A 131 3.95 -8.74 4.96
N MET A 132 3.27 -7.96 5.80
CA MET A 132 2.05 -8.37 6.50
C MET A 132 1.00 -8.89 5.53
N ILE A 133 0.69 -8.14 4.47
CA ILE A 133 -0.30 -8.55 3.48
C ILE A 133 0.09 -9.88 2.83
N ILE A 134 1.34 -10.02 2.38
CA ILE A 134 1.82 -11.26 1.74
C ILE A 134 1.69 -12.46 2.68
N VAL A 135 2.16 -12.33 3.93
CA VAL A 135 2.12 -13.42 4.92
C VAL A 135 0.68 -13.82 5.23
N LEU A 136 -0.22 -12.85 5.38
CA LEU A 136 -1.62 -13.11 5.72
C LEU A 136 -2.41 -13.73 4.57
N ILE A 137 -2.08 -13.44 3.31
CA ILE A 137 -2.74 -14.08 2.16
C ILE A 137 -2.23 -15.52 1.97
N ILE A 138 -0.91 -15.78 2.13
CA ILE A 138 -0.36 -17.14 1.99
C ILE A 138 -0.97 -18.08 3.03
N ASP A 139 -1.20 -17.60 4.26
CA ASP A 139 -1.96 -18.31 5.30
C ASP A 139 -1.50 -19.76 5.54
N LEU A 140 -0.17 -19.94 5.71
CA LEU A 140 0.41 -21.27 5.91
C LEU A 140 -0.16 -21.95 7.17
N PRO A 141 -0.46 -23.26 7.13
CA PRO A 141 -1.13 -24.00 8.21
C PRO A 141 -0.18 -24.37 9.37
N TYR A 142 0.68 -23.43 9.78
CA TYR A 142 1.59 -23.60 10.90
C TYR A 142 1.22 -22.64 12.03
N THR A 143 1.09 -23.12 13.26
CA THR A 143 0.70 -22.30 14.42
C THR A 143 1.61 -21.08 14.61
N PHE A 144 2.92 -21.24 14.35
CA PHE A 144 3.87 -20.13 14.47
C PHE A 144 3.61 -19.02 13.43
N MET A 145 3.08 -19.35 12.25
CA MET A 145 2.73 -18.37 11.23
C MET A 145 1.52 -17.51 11.64
N GLY A 146 0.58 -18.07 12.40
CA GLY A 146 -0.50 -17.30 13.01
C GLY A 146 0.02 -16.23 13.99
N VAL A 147 1.01 -16.59 14.81
CA VAL A 147 1.66 -15.66 15.75
C VAL A 147 2.42 -14.58 14.98
N ILE A 148 3.17 -14.95 13.94
CA ILE A 148 3.88 -13.99 13.07
C ILE A 148 2.90 -13.04 12.38
N GLY A 149 1.81 -13.55 11.81
CA GLY A 149 0.78 -12.73 11.16
C GLY A 149 0.17 -11.72 12.13
N THR A 150 -0.18 -12.17 13.34
CA THR A 150 -0.71 -11.30 14.39
C THR A 150 0.31 -10.23 14.80
N ALA A 151 1.57 -10.62 14.99
CA ALA A 151 2.64 -9.69 15.31
C ALA A 151 2.83 -8.64 14.19
N LEU A 152 2.81 -9.06 12.93
CA LEU A 152 2.92 -8.16 11.78
C LEU A 152 1.76 -7.16 11.70
N ILE A 153 0.55 -7.57 12.04
CA ILE A 153 -0.62 -6.67 12.12
C ILE A 153 -0.37 -5.56 13.13
N TYR A 154 0.01 -5.90 14.36
CA TYR A 154 0.24 -4.91 15.41
C TYR A 154 1.48 -4.05 15.14
N ILE A 155 2.55 -4.62 14.57
CA ILE A 155 3.73 -3.86 14.15
C ILE A 155 3.35 -2.87 13.04
N SER A 156 2.58 -3.30 12.03
CA SER A 156 2.13 -2.43 10.94
C SER A 156 1.25 -1.29 11.46
N LEU A 157 0.34 -1.59 12.40
CA LEU A 157 -0.48 -0.59 13.08
C LEU A 157 0.38 0.41 13.88
N ALA A 158 1.30 -0.07 14.70
CA ALA A 158 2.19 0.77 15.49
C ALA A 158 3.04 1.69 14.60
N LEU A 159 3.66 1.14 13.54
CA LEU A 159 4.43 1.92 12.56
C LEU A 159 3.56 2.92 11.82
N THR A 160 2.30 2.60 11.54
CA THR A 160 1.33 3.52 10.92
C THR A 160 1.09 4.74 11.77
N ILE A 161 0.86 4.54 13.07
CA ILE A 161 0.63 5.60 14.06
C ILE A 161 1.91 6.40 14.28
N ILE A 162 3.04 5.74 14.57
CA ILE A 162 4.34 6.40 14.80
C ILE A 162 4.72 7.26 13.59
N SER A 163 4.62 6.70 12.39
CA SER A 163 4.95 7.45 11.18
C SER A 163 3.98 8.61 10.92
N MET A 164 2.72 8.52 11.34
CA MET A 164 1.77 9.64 11.22
C MET A 164 2.15 10.77 12.19
N VAL A 165 2.39 10.44 13.46
CA VAL A 165 2.78 11.41 14.48
C VAL A 165 4.09 12.09 14.12
N ASP A 166 5.13 11.32 13.74
CA ASP A 166 6.42 11.87 13.32
C ASP A 166 6.27 12.80 12.11
N TYR A 167 5.44 12.43 11.14
CA TYR A 167 5.22 13.24 9.94
C TYR A 167 4.48 14.53 10.24
N VAL A 168 3.43 14.49 11.06
CA VAL A 168 2.65 15.68 11.43
C VAL A 168 3.48 16.60 12.33
N TYR A 169 4.19 16.05 13.31
CA TYR A 169 5.01 16.83 14.24
C TYR A 169 6.11 17.61 13.51
N LYS A 170 6.83 16.97 12.58
CA LYS A 170 7.88 17.63 11.79
C LYS A 170 7.37 18.71 10.84
N ASN A 171 6.08 18.66 10.50
CA ASN A 171 5.48 19.54 9.50
C ASN A 171 4.31 20.36 10.07
N VAL A 172 4.25 20.49 11.40
CA VAL A 172 3.15 21.19 12.09
C VAL A 172 3.08 22.66 11.68
N ASP A 173 4.22 23.23 11.29
CA ASP A 173 4.30 24.63 10.86
C ASP A 173 3.56 24.87 9.53
N VAL A 174 3.30 23.84 8.73
CA VAL A 174 2.45 23.96 7.53
C VAL A 174 0.98 24.21 7.90
N LEU A 175 0.55 23.76 9.09
CA LEU A 175 -0.79 24.01 9.62
C LEU A 175 -0.92 25.39 10.27
N LYS A 176 0.20 25.99 10.69
CA LYS A 176 0.27 27.37 11.17
C LYS A 176 0.32 28.32 9.96
N GLY A 177 -0.75 28.29 9.17
CA GLY A 177 -1.04 29.37 8.22
C GLY A 177 -1.48 30.61 8.98
#